data_AF-A0A8J5MHI6-F1
#
_entry.id   AF-A0A8J5MHI6-F1
#
_cell.length_a   1.000
_cell.length_b   1.000
_cell.length_c   1.000
_cell.angle_alpha   90.00
_cell.angle_beta   90.00
_cell.angle_gamma   90.00
#
_symmetry.space_group_name_H-M   'P 1'
#
loop_
_entity.id
_entity.type
_entity.pdbx_description
1 polymer ?
#
loop_
_entity_poly.entity_id
_entity_poly.type
_entity_poly.pdbx_seq_one_letter_code
_entity_poly.pdbx_strand_id
1 'polypeptide(L)'
;MQREECIYNLIPKVHVEPVKPERYRSKFDPTVQPTGTTFGVRGKTKLEGANLGTAQKIEKPASARGFGRLPAKPDPKSFTRKGERSATAVVSKKLKKDDKPIMGLKSAKNFVTANAVETILAVPGNRARVKNEPPQYRTKEDYGQVPRYLSQVKDEIERENSMIEEFVRQNHNLMEEDGRDRVEPIDESERLALVEALKSKWDHVNAKYQKLCHNVVFDTLGKVRRKETFEKELTQLEKDIQLLEKGRVVVSQNNGRYGY
;
A
#
# COMPACT_ATOMS: atom_id res chain seq x y z
N MET A 1 3.05 -39.25 13.55
CA MET A 1 3.47 -40.54 12.95
C MET A 1 4.98 -40.58 12.90
N GLN A 2 5.60 -41.42 13.73
CA GLN A 2 7.04 -41.70 13.67
C GLN A 2 7.35 -42.32 12.31
N ARG A 3 8.23 -41.70 11.53
CA ARG A 3 8.68 -42.28 10.26
C ARG A 3 9.53 -43.50 10.62
N GLU A 4 9.04 -44.69 10.29
CA GLU A 4 9.78 -45.94 10.43
C GLU A 4 11.15 -45.79 9.75
N GLU A 5 12.22 -46.08 10.48
CA GLU A 5 13.59 -45.95 10.00
C GLU A 5 13.78 -46.91 8.82
N CYS A 6 14.01 -46.35 7.63
CA CYS A 6 14.13 -47.10 6.39
C CYS A 6 15.45 -46.74 5.71
N ILE A 7 16.21 -47.76 5.27
CA ILE A 7 17.55 -47.59 4.70
C ILE A 7 17.56 -46.67 3.46
N TYR A 8 16.44 -46.58 2.74
CA TYR A 8 16.27 -45.70 1.59
C TYR A 8 16.11 -44.22 1.96
N ASN A 9 15.87 -43.89 3.24
CA ASN A 9 15.79 -42.52 3.77
C ASN A 9 17.11 -42.03 4.38
N LEU A 10 18.19 -42.84 4.30
CA LEU A 10 19.50 -42.51 4.86
C LEU A 10 20.16 -41.32 4.16
N ILE A 11 19.92 -41.16 2.85
CA ILE A 11 20.40 -40.03 2.06
C ILE A 11 19.24 -39.04 1.92
N PRO A 12 19.36 -37.80 2.44
CA PRO A 12 18.36 -36.77 2.24
C PRO A 12 18.16 -36.53 0.74
N LYS A 13 16.90 -36.53 0.29
CA LYS A 13 16.59 -36.15 -1.09
C LYS A 13 17.00 -34.70 -1.29
N VAL A 14 17.79 -34.43 -2.34
CA VAL A 14 18.20 -33.07 -2.68
C VAL A 14 16.95 -32.24 -2.98
N HIS A 15 16.64 -31.31 -2.09
CA HIS A 15 15.51 -30.41 -2.25
C HIS A 15 15.89 -29.34 -3.27
N VAL A 16 15.28 -29.38 -4.46
CA VAL A 16 15.47 -28.35 -5.49
C VAL A 16 14.66 -27.14 -5.06
N GLU A 17 15.33 -26.06 -4.63
CA GLU A 17 14.65 -24.81 -4.34
C GLU A 17 14.00 -24.28 -5.62
N PRO A 18 12.67 -24.00 -5.63
CA PRO A 18 12.03 -23.45 -6.80
C PRO A 18 12.57 -22.04 -7.08
N VAL A 19 13.04 -21.82 -8.31
CA VAL A 19 13.54 -20.50 -8.74
C VAL A 19 12.39 -19.51 -8.71
N LYS A 20 12.58 -18.39 -7.99
CA LYS A 20 11.57 -17.33 -7.91
C LYS A 20 11.28 -16.79 -9.31
N PRO A 21 10.00 -16.61 -9.69
CA PRO A 21 9.64 -16.07 -10.99
C PRO A 21 10.17 -14.64 -11.14
N GLU A 22 10.40 -14.22 -12.38
CA GLU A 22 10.81 -12.85 -12.68
C GLU A 22 9.78 -11.84 -12.15
N ARG A 23 10.28 -10.70 -11.69
CA ARG A 23 9.42 -9.62 -11.21
C ARG A 23 8.51 -9.13 -12.34
N TYR A 24 7.21 -9.11 -12.09
CA TYR A 24 6.22 -8.57 -13.02
C TYR A 24 6.60 -7.14 -13.48
N ARG A 25 6.60 -6.93 -14.80
CA ARG A 25 6.71 -5.59 -15.42
C ARG A 25 5.38 -5.22 -16.06
N SER A 26 4.89 -4.04 -15.70
CA SER A 26 3.70 -3.40 -16.29
C SER A 26 3.82 -3.33 -17.81
N LYS A 27 2.70 -3.57 -18.51
CA LYS A 27 2.58 -3.34 -19.97
C LYS A 27 2.64 -1.85 -20.34
N PHE A 28 2.40 -0.97 -19.38
CA PHE A 28 2.39 0.47 -19.56
C PHE A 28 3.76 1.07 -19.21
N ASP A 29 4.30 1.89 -20.11
CA ASP A 29 5.58 2.58 -19.94
C ASP A 29 5.41 3.69 -18.88
N PRO A 30 6.15 3.65 -17.75
CA PRO A 30 6.03 4.63 -16.67
C PRO A 30 6.51 6.04 -17.06
N THR A 31 7.19 6.19 -18.20
CA THR A 31 7.68 7.48 -18.70
C THR A 31 6.69 8.20 -19.63
N VAL A 32 5.56 7.56 -19.91
CA VAL A 32 4.51 8.09 -20.79
C VAL A 32 3.46 8.82 -19.96
N GLN A 33 3.10 10.04 -20.37
CA GLN A 33 2.07 10.81 -19.67
C GLN A 33 0.70 10.11 -19.76
N PRO A 34 -0.07 10.08 -18.66
CA PRO A 34 -1.42 9.53 -18.68
C PRO A 34 -2.33 10.42 -19.55
N THR A 35 -2.92 9.86 -20.60
CA THR A 35 -3.91 10.53 -21.45
C THR A 35 -5.29 10.47 -20.78
N GLY A 36 -5.96 11.62 -20.63
CA GLY A 36 -7.35 11.68 -20.15
C GLY A 36 -7.51 11.78 -18.63
N THR A 37 -6.61 12.47 -17.94
CA THR A 37 -6.77 12.74 -16.50
C THR A 37 -7.95 13.68 -16.24
N THR A 38 -8.71 13.44 -15.17
CA THR A 38 -9.86 14.29 -14.77
C THR A 38 -9.45 15.53 -13.97
N PHE A 39 -8.15 15.71 -13.74
CA PHE A 39 -7.61 16.86 -13.00
C PHE A 39 -7.48 18.09 -13.92
N GLY A 40 -7.93 19.25 -13.45
CA GLY A 40 -7.80 20.52 -14.18
C GLY A 40 -8.86 20.81 -15.24
N VAL A 41 -9.98 20.07 -15.27
CA VAL A 41 -11.08 20.27 -16.25
C VAL A 41 -11.85 21.58 -16.02
N ARG A 42 -11.72 22.22 -14.85
CA ARG A 42 -12.30 23.55 -14.55
C ARG A 42 -11.20 24.59 -14.37
N GLY A 43 -11.12 25.55 -15.29
CA GLY A 43 -10.19 26.69 -15.22
C GLY A 43 -9.49 26.98 -16.55
N LYS A 44 -8.61 28.00 -16.57
CA LYS A 44 -7.75 28.34 -17.72
C LYS A 44 -6.37 27.66 -17.67
N THR A 45 -6.05 27.01 -16.55
CA THR A 45 -4.78 26.31 -16.31
C THR A 45 -4.84 24.90 -16.90
N LYS A 46 -4.11 24.66 -17.98
CA LYS A 46 -3.95 23.32 -18.56
C LYS A 46 -2.80 22.60 -17.84
N LEU A 47 -3.09 21.46 -17.23
CA LEU A 47 -2.09 20.58 -16.64
C LEU A 47 -1.52 19.64 -17.72
N GLU A 48 -0.22 19.36 -17.64
CA GLU A 48 0.42 18.36 -18.53
C GLU A 48 -0.23 16.98 -18.30
N GLY A 49 -0.60 16.27 -19.38
CA GLY A 49 -1.38 15.03 -19.34
C GLY A 49 -2.91 15.17 -19.39
N ALA A 50 -3.47 16.38 -19.28
CA ALA A 50 -4.92 16.58 -19.38
C ALA A 50 -5.49 16.48 -20.81
N ASN A 51 -4.65 16.31 -21.83
CA ASN A 51 -5.07 16.25 -23.22
C ASN A 51 -5.58 14.83 -23.55
N LEU A 52 -6.75 14.74 -24.21
CA LEU A 52 -7.23 13.55 -24.94
C LEU A 52 -6.43 13.33 -26.24
N GLY A 53 -5.11 13.55 -26.19
CA GLY A 53 -4.19 13.44 -27.31
C GLY A 53 -3.33 12.19 -27.23
N THR A 54 -2.64 11.88 -28.33
CA THR A 54 -1.65 10.79 -28.39
C THR A 54 -0.63 10.93 -27.28
N ALA A 55 -0.37 9.84 -26.55
CA ALA A 55 0.51 9.82 -25.40
C ALA A 55 1.93 10.27 -25.79
N GLN A 56 2.44 11.30 -25.12
CA GLN A 56 3.77 11.85 -25.37
C GLN A 56 4.76 11.30 -24.33
N LYS A 57 5.95 10.91 -24.80
CA LYS A 57 7.03 10.45 -23.94
C LYS A 57 7.76 11.66 -23.37
N ILE A 58 7.94 11.71 -22.06
CA ILE A 58 8.74 12.79 -21.43
C ILE A 58 10.21 12.47 -21.67
N GLU A 59 10.87 13.24 -22.52
CA GLU A 59 12.32 13.20 -22.62
C GLU A 59 12.93 13.86 -21.38
N LYS A 60 14.04 13.32 -20.88
CA LYS A 60 14.77 13.95 -19.77
C LYS A 60 15.19 15.36 -20.21
N PRO A 61 14.97 16.41 -19.38
CA PRO A 61 15.38 17.75 -19.77
C PRO A 61 16.90 17.74 -19.98
N ALA A 62 17.32 18.00 -21.21
CA ALA A 62 18.72 18.27 -21.51
C ALA A 62 19.07 19.59 -20.84
N SER A 63 19.58 19.51 -19.61
CA SER A 63 20.09 20.66 -18.88
C SER A 63 21.10 21.41 -19.75
N ALA A 64 20.88 22.71 -19.90
CA ALA A 64 21.81 23.70 -20.45
C ALA A 64 22.17 23.56 -21.94
N ARG A 65 21.28 24.03 -22.83
CA ARG A 65 21.70 24.62 -24.11
C ARG A 65 20.95 25.92 -24.40
N GLY A 66 21.50 27.01 -23.87
CA GLY A 66 21.50 28.35 -24.47
C GLY A 66 20.17 29.11 -24.52
N PHE A 67 20.14 30.27 -23.87
CA PHE A 67 19.28 31.37 -24.29
C PHE A 67 19.50 31.62 -25.81
N GLY A 68 18.41 31.59 -26.60
CA GLY A 68 18.44 32.10 -27.99
C GLY A 68 18.51 31.09 -29.14
N ARG A 69 17.98 29.87 -29.02
CA ARG A 69 17.68 29.06 -30.23
C ARG A 69 16.19 29.08 -30.56
N LEU A 70 15.89 29.67 -31.73
CA LEU A 70 14.58 29.68 -32.38
C LEU A 70 14.02 28.25 -32.55
N PRO A 71 12.69 28.07 -32.55
CA PRO A 71 12.08 26.79 -32.90
C PRO A 71 12.63 26.34 -34.25
N ALA A 72 12.88 25.03 -34.38
CA ALA A 72 13.46 24.40 -35.57
C ALA A 72 12.90 25.02 -36.86
N LYS A 73 13.77 25.31 -37.83
CA LYS A 73 13.34 25.80 -39.15
C LYS A 73 12.27 24.83 -39.67
N PRO A 74 11.08 25.31 -40.10
CA PRO A 74 10.05 24.42 -40.60
C PRO A 74 10.60 23.65 -41.80
N ASP A 75 10.53 22.32 -41.76
CA ASP A 75 11.00 21.48 -42.85
C ASP A 75 10.17 21.79 -44.10
N PRO A 76 10.79 22.21 -45.21
CA PRO A 76 10.06 22.61 -46.42
C PRO A 76 9.34 21.43 -47.10
N LYS A 77 9.59 20.20 -46.63
CA LYS A 77 8.92 18.97 -47.06
C LYS A 77 7.71 18.61 -46.17
N SER A 78 7.55 19.26 -45.02
CA SER A 78 6.44 19.08 -44.10
C SER A 78 5.38 20.15 -44.33
N PHE A 79 4.56 19.96 -45.37
CA PHE A 79 3.35 20.74 -45.56
C PHE A 79 2.19 19.78 -45.74
N THR A 80 1.02 20.12 -45.20
CA THR A 80 -0.21 19.36 -45.46
C THR A 80 -0.52 19.42 -46.95
N ARG A 81 -0.45 18.29 -47.64
CA ARG A 81 -0.80 18.25 -49.07
C ARG A 81 -2.31 18.46 -49.19
N LYS A 82 -2.70 19.26 -50.18
CA LYS A 82 -4.11 19.54 -50.50
C LYS A 82 -4.82 18.21 -50.80
N GLY A 83 -5.66 17.75 -49.87
CA GLY A 83 -6.42 16.49 -49.98
C GLY A 83 -6.14 15.43 -48.91
N GLU A 84 -5.12 15.57 -48.05
CA GLU A 84 -4.82 14.60 -46.97
C GLU A 84 -5.88 14.56 -45.86
N ARG A 85 -6.75 15.56 -45.81
CA ARG A 85 -7.98 15.56 -45.02
C ARG A 85 -9.17 15.68 -45.96
N SER A 86 -9.36 14.71 -46.85
CA SER A 86 -10.61 14.54 -47.56
C SER A 86 -11.68 14.13 -46.54
N ALA A 87 -12.32 15.12 -45.92
CA ALA A 87 -13.67 14.93 -45.43
C ALA A 87 -14.47 14.40 -46.63
N THR A 88 -15.15 13.27 -46.45
CA THR A 88 -16.21 12.81 -47.34
C THR A 88 -17.18 13.97 -47.56
N ALA A 89 -16.93 14.73 -48.63
CA ALA A 89 -17.87 15.73 -49.09
C ALA A 89 -19.06 14.93 -49.61
N VAL A 90 -20.14 14.92 -48.82
CA VAL A 90 -21.45 14.51 -49.31
C VAL A 90 -21.71 15.40 -50.52
N VAL A 91 -21.66 14.80 -51.72
CA VAL A 91 -21.87 15.52 -52.97
C VAL A 91 -23.34 15.95 -52.97
N SER A 92 -23.60 17.18 -52.53
CA SER A 92 -24.89 17.81 -52.76
C SER A 92 -25.07 17.87 -54.27
N LYS A 93 -26.02 17.08 -54.79
CA LYS A 93 -26.36 17.06 -56.22
C LYS A 93 -26.66 18.50 -56.63
N LYS A 94 -25.72 19.13 -57.36
CA LYS A 94 -25.88 20.51 -57.84
C LYS A 94 -27.14 20.54 -58.70
N LEU A 95 -28.11 21.37 -58.33
CA LEU A 95 -29.28 21.68 -59.15
C LEU A 95 -28.80 22.07 -60.55
N LYS A 96 -29.45 21.54 -61.60
CA LYS A 96 -29.05 21.83 -62.99
C LYS A 96 -29.27 23.32 -63.25
N LYS A 97 -28.45 23.91 -64.11
CA LYS A 97 -28.44 25.37 -64.36
C LYS A 97 -29.81 25.90 -64.85
N ASP A 98 -30.65 25.03 -65.39
CA ASP A 98 -31.99 25.33 -65.92
C ASP A 98 -33.13 24.98 -64.95
N ASP A 99 -32.84 24.35 -63.81
CA ASP A 99 -33.83 24.09 -62.76
C ASP A 99 -34.08 25.39 -61.98
N LYS A 100 -35.12 26.11 -62.38
CA LYS A 100 -35.59 27.28 -61.63
C LYS A 100 -36.18 26.79 -60.30
N PRO A 101 -35.78 27.33 -59.14
CA PRO A 101 -36.44 26.99 -57.88
C PRO A 101 -37.93 27.28 -58.00
N ILE A 102 -38.77 26.47 -57.35
CA ILE A 102 -40.22 26.71 -57.33
C ILE A 102 -40.46 28.05 -56.64
N MET A 103 -40.67 29.10 -57.43
CA MET A 103 -40.89 30.45 -56.96
C MET A 103 -42.35 30.60 -56.52
N GLY A 104 -42.59 31.26 -55.39
CA GLY A 104 -43.94 31.52 -54.91
C GLY A 104 -44.51 30.48 -53.94
N LEU A 105 -43.66 29.63 -53.35
CA LEU A 105 -43.99 28.86 -52.14
C LEU A 105 -44.34 29.80 -50.98
N LYS A 106 -45.59 30.29 -50.96
CA LYS A 106 -46.17 31.00 -49.83
C LYS A 106 -46.80 29.96 -48.91
N SER A 107 -46.27 29.84 -47.70
CA SER A 107 -46.93 28.99 -46.71
C SER A 107 -48.30 29.60 -46.37
N ALA A 108 -49.36 28.80 -46.34
CA ALA A 108 -50.69 29.22 -45.88
C ALA A 108 -50.77 29.39 -44.35
N LYS A 109 -49.63 29.34 -43.64
CA LYS A 109 -49.56 29.48 -42.19
C LYS A 109 -49.88 30.92 -41.80
N ASN A 110 -50.91 31.10 -40.99
CA ASN A 110 -51.18 32.37 -40.34
C ASN A 110 -50.26 32.52 -39.12
N PHE A 111 -49.22 33.34 -39.28
CA PHE A 111 -48.21 33.56 -38.25
C PHE A 111 -48.75 34.24 -37.00
N VAL A 112 -49.82 35.05 -37.10
CA VAL A 112 -50.45 35.70 -35.93
C VAL A 112 -51.07 34.65 -35.02
N THR A 113 -51.89 33.75 -35.60
CA THR A 113 -52.53 32.68 -34.85
C THR A 113 -51.52 31.65 -34.34
N ALA A 114 -50.50 31.33 -35.14
CA ALA A 114 -49.48 30.35 -34.75
C ALA A 114 -48.62 30.85 -33.59
N ASN A 115 -48.15 32.11 -33.65
CA ASN A 115 -47.35 32.70 -32.58
C ASN A 115 -48.17 32.86 -31.29
N ALA A 116 -49.45 33.21 -31.41
CA ALA A 116 -50.37 33.29 -30.26
C ALA A 116 -50.53 31.93 -29.57
N VAL A 117 -50.80 30.86 -30.33
CA VAL A 117 -50.92 29.50 -29.80
C VAL A 117 -49.59 29.02 -29.20
N GLU A 118 -48.47 29.25 -29.87
CA GLU A 118 -47.14 28.89 -29.37
C GLU A 118 -46.84 29.56 -28.02
N THR A 119 -47.20 30.83 -27.86
CA THR A 119 -47.00 31.57 -26.60
C THR A 119 -47.91 31.07 -25.49
N ILE A 120 -49.18 30.76 -25.80
CA ILE A 120 -50.15 30.25 -24.82
C ILE A 120 -49.77 28.84 -24.33
N LEU A 121 -49.29 27.98 -25.24
CA LEU A 121 -48.89 26.62 -24.92
C LEU A 121 -47.45 26.53 -24.40
N ALA A 122 -46.67 27.60 -24.47
CA ALA A 122 -45.31 27.65 -23.95
C ALA A 122 -45.33 27.45 -22.44
N VAL A 123 -44.80 26.30 -21.99
CA VAL A 123 -44.70 26.05 -20.57
C VAL A 123 -43.52 26.85 -20.01
N PRO A 124 -43.69 27.61 -18.91
CA PRO A 124 -42.63 28.45 -18.35
C PRO A 124 -41.34 27.67 -18.16
N GLY A 125 -40.22 28.27 -18.56
CA GLY A 125 -38.90 27.66 -18.46
C GLY A 125 -38.52 27.31 -17.02
N ASN A 126 -37.53 26.43 -16.85
CA ASN A 126 -37.14 25.87 -15.55
C ASN A 126 -36.89 26.94 -14.46
N ARG A 127 -36.45 28.15 -14.84
CA ARG A 127 -36.24 29.27 -13.91
C ARG A 127 -37.51 29.82 -13.27
N ALA A 128 -38.66 29.72 -13.95
CA ALA A 128 -39.96 30.15 -13.42
C ALA A 128 -40.67 29.02 -12.66
N ARG A 129 -40.28 27.76 -12.86
CA ARG A 129 -40.85 26.59 -12.16
C ARG A 129 -40.11 26.23 -10.88
N VAL A 130 -38.79 26.37 -10.87
CA VAL A 130 -37.99 26.06 -9.68
C VAL A 130 -38.15 27.21 -8.71
N LYS A 131 -39.11 27.09 -7.79
CA LYS A 131 -39.06 27.84 -6.54
C LYS A 131 -37.76 27.42 -5.86
N ASN A 132 -36.81 28.35 -5.74
CA ASN A 132 -35.53 28.13 -5.05
C ASN A 132 -35.78 28.06 -3.54
N GLU A 133 -36.59 27.10 -3.09
CA GLU A 133 -36.77 26.80 -1.69
C GLU A 133 -35.57 25.96 -1.21
N PRO A 134 -35.05 26.21 0.00
CA PRO A 134 -33.97 25.41 0.54
C PRO A 134 -34.39 23.94 0.63
N PRO A 135 -33.52 22.98 0.27
CA PRO A 135 -33.86 21.56 0.29
C PRO A 135 -34.28 21.13 1.69
N GLN A 136 -35.49 20.57 1.81
CA GLN A 136 -36.01 20.07 3.07
C GLN A 136 -35.43 18.67 3.34
N TYR A 137 -34.45 18.59 4.24
CA TYR A 137 -33.79 17.33 4.58
C TYR A 137 -34.68 16.37 5.40
N ARG A 138 -35.77 16.89 6.00
CA ARG A 138 -36.73 16.12 6.80
C ARG A 138 -37.66 15.27 5.96
N THR A 139 -37.94 15.67 4.72
CA THR A 139 -38.89 15.02 3.81
C THR A 139 -38.21 14.08 2.83
N LYS A 140 -36.93 13.74 3.06
CA LYS A 140 -36.23 12.74 2.26
C LYS A 140 -36.90 11.38 2.44
N GLU A 141 -37.05 10.65 1.35
CA GLU A 141 -37.65 9.31 1.33
C GLU A 141 -36.85 8.33 2.19
N ASP A 142 -35.53 8.49 2.22
CA ASP A 142 -34.61 7.64 2.99
C ASP A 142 -34.37 8.13 4.42
N TYR A 143 -35.12 9.14 4.90
CA TYR A 143 -34.92 9.68 6.25
C TYR A 143 -35.28 8.63 7.31
N GLY A 144 -34.32 8.29 8.17
CA GLY A 144 -34.48 7.25 9.18
C GLY A 144 -34.34 5.81 8.66
N GLN A 145 -34.08 5.62 7.36
CA GLN A 145 -33.75 4.30 6.81
C GLN A 145 -32.24 4.05 6.87
N VAL A 146 -31.85 2.83 7.21
CA VAL A 146 -30.44 2.42 7.21
C VAL A 146 -29.98 2.22 5.77
N PRO A 147 -28.92 2.92 5.31
CA PRO A 147 -28.42 2.74 3.95
C PRO A 147 -27.97 1.30 3.66
N ARG A 148 -28.30 0.81 2.46
CA ARG A 148 -28.01 -0.57 2.01
C ARG A 148 -26.52 -0.94 2.04
N TYR A 149 -25.61 0.02 1.88
CA TYR A 149 -24.17 -0.27 1.93
C TYR A 149 -23.70 -0.69 3.33
N LEU A 150 -24.38 -0.27 4.40
CA LEU A 150 -23.98 -0.61 5.76
C LEU A 150 -24.20 -2.10 6.07
N SER A 151 -25.21 -2.74 5.48
CA SER A 151 -25.35 -4.20 5.60
C SER A 151 -24.23 -4.92 4.87
N GLN A 152 -23.86 -4.47 3.67
CA GLN A 152 -22.75 -5.04 2.89
C GLN A 152 -21.42 -4.95 3.65
N VAL A 153 -21.15 -3.81 4.31
CA VAL A 153 -19.94 -3.61 5.12
C VAL A 153 -19.94 -4.52 6.35
N LYS A 154 -21.09 -4.73 7.01
CA LYS A 154 -21.19 -5.68 8.12
C LYS A 154 -20.89 -7.11 7.68
N ASP A 155 -21.47 -7.54 6.57
CA ASP A 155 -21.25 -8.87 6.00
C ASP A 155 -19.78 -9.06 5.54
N GLU A 156 -19.10 -7.99 5.13
CA GLU A 156 -17.68 -8.00 4.78
C GLU A 156 -16.79 -8.13 6.03
N ILE A 157 -17.05 -7.34 7.07
CA ILE A 157 -16.33 -7.42 8.35
C ILE A 157 -16.50 -8.81 8.98
N GLU A 158 -17.70 -9.39 8.95
CA GLU A 158 -17.95 -10.72 9.51
C GLU A 158 -17.20 -11.81 8.74
N ARG A 159 -17.15 -11.72 7.41
CA ARG A 159 -16.36 -12.62 6.58
C ARG A 159 -14.85 -12.46 6.82
N GLU A 160 -14.37 -11.24 6.99
CA GLU A 160 -12.96 -10.99 7.29
C GLU A 160 -12.59 -11.55 8.68
N ASN A 161 -13.40 -11.28 9.70
CA ASN A 161 -13.18 -11.78 11.05
C ASN A 161 -13.16 -13.30 11.11
N SER A 162 -14.10 -13.98 10.42
CA SER A 162 -14.10 -15.45 10.36
C SER A 162 -12.88 -16.02 9.64
N MET A 163 -12.40 -15.38 8.57
CA MET A 163 -11.15 -15.77 7.90
C MET A 163 -9.93 -15.56 8.80
N ILE A 164 -9.86 -14.46 9.53
CA ILE A 164 -8.79 -14.18 10.50
C ILE A 164 -8.81 -15.23 11.62
N GLU A 165 -9.99 -15.52 12.18
CA GLU A 165 -10.16 -16.51 13.24
C GLU A 165 -9.73 -17.90 12.76
N GLU A 166 -10.11 -18.29 11.55
CA GLU A 166 -9.69 -19.57 10.97
C GLU A 166 -8.18 -19.62 10.73
N PHE A 167 -7.57 -18.54 10.22
CA PHE A 167 -6.13 -18.46 10.01
C PHE A 167 -5.35 -18.51 11.33
N VAL A 168 -5.81 -17.77 12.35
CA VAL A 168 -5.23 -17.80 13.70
C VAL A 168 -5.37 -19.19 14.31
N ARG A 169 -6.54 -19.82 14.18
CA ARG A 169 -6.77 -21.19 14.69
C ARG A 169 -5.88 -22.21 13.98
N GLN A 170 -5.77 -22.14 12.66
CA GLN A 170 -4.88 -23.04 11.90
C GLN A 170 -3.41 -22.83 12.31
N ASN A 171 -2.95 -21.58 12.43
CA ASN A 171 -1.59 -21.28 12.88
C ASN A 171 -1.36 -21.69 14.34
N HIS A 172 -2.33 -21.49 15.22
CA HIS A 172 -2.24 -21.94 16.61
C HIS A 172 -2.12 -23.46 16.68
N ASN A 173 -2.97 -24.18 15.95
CA ASN A 173 -2.90 -25.64 15.87
C ASN A 173 -1.57 -26.13 15.25
N LEU A 174 -1.05 -25.44 14.23
CA LEU A 174 0.26 -25.74 13.62
C LEU A 174 1.42 -25.47 14.60
N MET A 175 1.33 -24.41 15.41
CA MET A 175 2.32 -24.08 16.46
C MET A 175 2.24 -25.05 17.65
N GLU A 176 1.06 -25.62 17.93
CA GLU A 176 0.87 -26.66 18.93
C GLU A 176 1.38 -28.04 18.46
N GLU A 177 1.32 -28.34 17.16
CA GLU A 177 1.85 -29.59 16.58
C GLU A 177 3.39 -29.58 16.42
N ASP A 178 4.00 -28.42 16.18
CA ASP A 178 5.46 -28.28 16.04
C ASP A 178 6.10 -27.91 17.40
N GLY A 179 6.07 -28.86 18.34
CA GLY A 179 6.51 -28.71 19.74
C GLY A 179 8.00 -28.43 19.96
N ARG A 180 8.52 -27.32 19.40
CA ARG A 180 9.94 -26.96 19.46
C ARG A 180 10.28 -25.74 20.28
N ASP A 181 9.32 -24.88 20.60
CA ASP A 181 9.58 -23.71 21.45
C ASP A 181 8.37 -23.43 22.35
N ARG A 182 8.17 -24.28 23.37
CA ARG A 182 7.33 -23.91 24.52
C ARG A 182 8.07 -22.81 25.29
N VAL A 183 7.78 -21.58 24.90
CA VAL A 183 8.27 -20.35 25.51
C VAL A 183 7.33 -20.05 26.66
N GLU A 184 7.61 -20.65 27.82
CA GLU A 184 6.79 -20.49 29.02
C GLU A 184 7.29 -19.29 29.84
N PRO A 185 6.40 -18.37 30.26
CA PRO A 185 6.78 -17.30 31.18
C PRO A 185 7.17 -17.91 32.52
N ILE A 186 8.35 -17.54 33.05
CA ILE A 186 8.75 -17.89 34.42
C ILE A 186 7.72 -17.30 35.39
N ASP A 187 7.35 -18.08 36.41
CA ASP A 187 6.54 -17.56 37.51
C ASP A 187 7.30 -16.50 38.32
N GLU A 188 6.58 -15.49 38.79
CA GLU A 188 7.20 -14.35 39.47
C GLU A 188 7.89 -14.76 40.77
N SER A 189 7.39 -15.79 41.46
CA SER A 189 8.02 -16.31 42.69
C SER A 189 9.37 -16.99 42.41
N GLU A 190 9.44 -17.78 41.34
CA GLU A 190 10.67 -18.45 40.90
C GLU A 190 11.71 -17.43 40.43
N ARG A 191 11.27 -16.37 39.72
CA ARG A 191 12.13 -15.26 39.31
C ARG A 191 12.79 -14.58 40.50
N LEU A 192 12.02 -14.26 41.54
CA LEU A 192 12.52 -13.60 42.75
C LEU A 192 13.51 -14.49 43.52
N ALA A 193 13.20 -15.78 43.68
CA ALA A 193 14.10 -16.73 44.31
C ALA A 193 15.44 -16.85 43.55
N LEU A 194 15.39 -16.83 42.22
CA LEU A 194 16.60 -16.90 41.39
C LEU A 194 17.43 -15.62 41.50
N VAL A 195 16.80 -14.44 41.55
CA VAL A 195 17.49 -13.17 41.80
C VAL A 195 18.16 -13.16 43.17
N GLU A 196 17.49 -13.64 44.22
CA GLU A 196 18.06 -13.75 45.57
C GLU A 196 19.29 -14.68 45.58
N ALA A 197 19.19 -15.85 44.94
CA ALA A 197 20.30 -16.79 44.83
C ALA A 197 21.51 -16.19 44.08
N LEU A 198 21.27 -15.43 43.00
CA LEU A 198 22.32 -14.73 42.27
C LEU A 198 22.98 -13.62 43.09
N LYS A 199 22.20 -12.85 43.87
CA LYS A 199 22.72 -11.83 44.79
C LYS A 199 23.58 -12.45 45.88
N SER A 200 23.14 -13.56 46.48
CA SER A 200 23.94 -14.32 47.46
C SER A 200 25.26 -14.82 46.86
N LYS A 201 25.24 -15.31 45.62
CA LYS A 201 26.45 -15.72 44.90
C LYS A 201 27.38 -14.53 44.63
N TRP A 202 26.83 -13.38 44.23
CA TRP A 202 27.58 -12.14 44.03
C TRP A 202 28.26 -11.70 45.33
N ASP A 203 27.55 -11.70 46.46
CA ASP A 203 28.11 -11.35 47.77
C ASP A 203 29.29 -12.26 48.14
N HIS A 204 29.17 -13.57 47.90
CA HIS A 204 30.24 -14.53 48.18
C HIS A 204 31.49 -14.31 47.32
N VAL A 205 31.31 -14.07 46.03
CA VAL A 205 32.43 -13.80 45.10
C VAL A 205 33.04 -12.43 45.41
N ASN A 206 32.23 -11.42 45.67
CA ASN A 206 32.68 -10.08 46.01
C ASN A 206 33.45 -10.08 47.35
N ALA A 207 33.02 -10.82 48.35
CA ALA A 207 33.76 -10.98 49.61
C ALA A 207 35.17 -11.59 49.39
N LYS A 208 35.31 -12.54 48.46
CA LYS A 208 36.62 -13.09 48.06
C LYS A 208 37.45 -12.10 47.26
N TYR A 209 36.81 -11.33 46.37
CA TYR A 209 37.46 -10.29 45.58
C TYR A 209 38.01 -9.16 46.47
N GLN A 210 37.22 -8.67 47.42
CA GLN A 210 37.62 -7.63 48.38
C GLN A 210 38.82 -8.05 49.24
N LYS A 211 38.89 -9.33 49.62
CA LYS A 211 40.08 -9.90 50.28
C LYS A 211 41.33 -9.85 49.41
N LEU A 212 41.22 -9.70 48.09
CA LEU A 212 42.37 -9.51 47.20
C LEU A 212 42.65 -8.03 46.91
N CYS A 213 41.67 -7.13 47.03
CA CYS A 213 41.80 -5.70 46.70
C CYS A 213 42.84 -4.95 47.54
N HIS A 214 43.15 -5.39 48.76
CA HIS A 214 44.19 -4.76 49.59
C HIS A 214 45.61 -4.98 49.04
N ASN A 215 45.80 -5.88 48.07
CA ASN A 215 47.10 -6.09 47.43
C ASN A 215 47.31 -5.02 46.35
N VAL A 216 48.19 -4.05 46.63
CA VAL A 216 48.53 -2.94 45.72
C VAL A 216 49.36 -3.41 44.52
N VAL A 217 50.18 -4.45 44.70
CA VAL A 217 51.02 -5.03 43.64
C VAL A 217 50.74 -6.52 43.49
N PHE A 218 50.49 -6.96 42.26
CA PHE A 218 50.26 -8.36 41.92
C PHE A 218 51.50 -8.98 41.26
N ASP A 219 52.49 -9.34 42.07
CA ASP A 219 53.82 -9.80 41.57
C ASP A 219 53.82 -11.15 40.85
N THR A 220 52.74 -11.93 40.94
CA THR A 220 52.67 -13.28 40.35
C THR A 220 51.50 -13.36 39.39
N LEU A 221 51.72 -14.01 38.23
CA LEU A 221 50.70 -14.23 37.22
C LEU A 221 49.46 -14.95 37.78
N GLY A 222 49.63 -15.83 38.77
CA GLY A 222 48.52 -16.51 39.45
C GLY A 222 47.62 -15.57 40.25
N LYS A 223 48.17 -14.52 40.88
CA LYS A 223 47.35 -13.51 41.58
C LYS A 223 46.55 -12.67 40.59
N VAL A 224 47.16 -12.27 39.47
CA VAL A 224 46.48 -11.54 38.39
C VAL A 224 45.34 -12.36 37.80
N ARG A 225 45.60 -13.63 37.45
CA ARG A 225 44.55 -14.52 36.90
C ARG A 225 43.37 -14.70 37.85
N ARG A 226 43.61 -14.87 39.16
CA ARG A 226 42.52 -14.98 40.15
C ARG A 226 41.68 -13.70 40.25
N LYS A 227 42.31 -12.52 40.17
CA LYS A 227 41.60 -11.24 40.13
C LYS A 227 40.72 -11.14 38.88
N GLU A 228 41.29 -11.43 37.72
CA GLU A 228 40.55 -11.42 36.44
C GLU A 228 39.38 -12.41 36.42
N THR A 229 39.52 -13.60 37.00
CA THR A 229 38.41 -14.56 37.08
C THR A 229 37.27 -14.03 37.94
N PHE A 230 37.58 -13.43 39.10
CA PHE A 230 36.55 -12.83 39.94
C PHE A 230 35.88 -11.63 39.29
N GLU A 231 36.62 -10.79 38.57
CA GLU A 231 36.04 -9.67 37.81
C GLU A 231 35.11 -10.15 36.72
N LYS A 232 35.51 -11.15 35.93
CA LYS A 232 34.64 -11.74 34.92
C LYS A 232 33.37 -12.33 35.53
N GLU A 233 33.50 -13.10 36.61
CA GLU A 233 32.36 -13.67 37.33
C GLU A 233 31.42 -12.59 37.88
N LEU A 234 31.94 -11.53 38.50
CA LEU A 234 31.13 -10.41 39.00
C LEU A 234 30.40 -9.69 37.87
N THR A 235 31.08 -9.38 36.76
CA THR A 235 30.41 -8.74 35.61
C THR A 235 29.33 -9.61 34.97
N GLN A 236 29.48 -10.94 35.02
CA GLN A 236 28.47 -11.85 34.53
C GLN A 236 27.25 -11.87 35.45
N LEU A 237 27.46 -11.99 36.77
CA LEU A 237 26.37 -11.97 37.75
C LEU A 237 25.59 -10.65 37.73
N GLU A 238 26.27 -9.52 37.54
CA GLU A 238 25.60 -8.21 37.41
C GLU A 238 24.69 -8.15 36.18
N LYS A 239 25.14 -8.67 35.04
CA LYS A 239 24.32 -8.75 33.82
C LYS A 239 23.12 -9.67 34.00
N ASP A 240 23.32 -10.83 34.61
CA ASP A 240 22.26 -11.81 34.84
C ASP A 240 21.19 -11.25 35.80
N ILE A 241 21.60 -10.58 36.88
CA ILE A 241 20.67 -9.90 37.80
C ILE A 241 19.90 -8.79 37.09
N GLN A 242 20.58 -7.94 36.30
CA GLN A 242 19.93 -6.87 35.55
C GLN A 242 18.90 -7.40 34.53
N LEU A 243 19.20 -8.52 33.88
CA LEU A 243 18.30 -9.17 32.92
C LEU A 243 17.02 -9.61 33.64
N LEU A 244 17.16 -10.27 34.79
CA LEU A 244 16.04 -10.77 35.56
C LEU A 244 15.22 -9.66 36.22
N GLU A 245 15.85 -8.56 36.64
CA GLU A 245 15.16 -7.41 37.25
C GLU A 245 14.41 -6.53 36.23
N LYS A 246 14.79 -6.54 34.94
CA LYS A 246 14.19 -5.69 33.90
C LYS A 246 12.76 -6.08 33.50
N GLY A 247 12.24 -7.22 33.94
CA GLY A 247 10.82 -7.58 33.79
C GLY A 247 10.57 -9.03 33.36
N ARG A 248 9.56 -9.23 32.49
CA ARG A 248 9.05 -10.56 32.11
C ARG A 248 10.12 -11.36 31.34
N VAL A 249 10.70 -12.36 31.99
CA VAL A 249 11.68 -13.29 31.41
C VAL A 249 10.95 -14.54 30.96
N VAL A 250 11.32 -15.04 29.78
CA VAL A 250 10.71 -16.23 29.20
C VAL A 250 11.78 -17.29 28.98
N VAL A 251 11.48 -18.52 29.39
CA VAL A 251 12.41 -19.64 29.26
C VAL A 251 11.96 -20.51 28.09
N SER A 252 12.89 -20.75 27.16
CA SER A 252 12.74 -21.85 26.20
C SER A 252 13.34 -23.10 26.85
N GLN A 253 12.53 -24.16 26.96
CA GLN A 253 13.04 -25.48 27.32
C GLN A 253 13.89 -26.01 26.16
N ASN A 254 15.17 -25.65 26.15
CA ASN A 254 16.12 -26.25 25.25
C ASN A 254 16.46 -27.66 25.77
N ASN A 255 15.63 -28.65 25.43
CA ASN A 255 15.87 -30.08 25.69
C ASN A 255 17.01 -30.63 24.79
N GLY A 256 18.12 -29.88 24.72
CA GLY A 256 19.39 -30.33 24.20
C GLY A 256 19.99 -31.31 25.19
N ARG A 257 19.66 -32.58 25.01
CA ARG A 257 20.32 -33.76 25.59
C ARG A 257 21.85 -33.56 25.56
N TYR A 258 22.44 -33.12 26.67
CA TYR A 258 23.87 -33.30 26.91
C TYR A 258 24.09 -34.79 27.14
N GLY A 259 24.30 -35.52 26.03
CA GLY A 259 24.83 -36.87 26.05
C GLY A 259 26.27 -36.79 26.54
N TYR A 260 26.49 -37.25 27.78
CA TYR A 260 27.76 -37.82 28.18
C TYR A 260 27.86 -39.25 27.67
#